data_AF-E1EXG6-F1
#
_entry.id   AF-E1EXG6-F1
#
_cell.length_a   1.000
_cell.length_b   1.000
_cell.length_c   1.000
_cell.angle_alpha   90.00
_cell.angle_beta   90.00
_cell.angle_gamma   90.00
#
_symmetry.space_group_name_H-M   'P 1'
#
loop_
_entity.id
_entity.type
_entity.pdbx_description
1 polymer ?
#
loop_
_entity_poly.entity_id
_entity_poly.type
_entity_poly.pdbx_seq_one_letter_code
_entity_poly.pdbx_strand_id
1 'polypeptide(L)'
;MIHGLFGSAALFRQKTGAIRKLCRRLLYTYVDAPLLVDSNAEKDNRVKTDSVTPSAIYAWFRHTSADLPVSAQLSLCSSTACWTCRPIIIHDFELGLIYFRKVMVETNPACIVCFSQGATIALTAILLDLLDTWEKRGNVVRYLTGVKSIILASPWVPHPCQLNSCDEPQQGNPVTDVLVRVARSEMAHKADLQLPFRVLVIYGSMDSVTPPSGIAYLRSICPFFRYVEHPNGHLIPTTEPVRTALRDEFESATTL
;
A
#
# COMPACT_ATOMS: atom_id res chain seq x y z
N MET A 1 10.10 6.07 5.84
CA MET A 1 8.70 6.49 6.04
C MET A 1 8.15 6.94 4.70
N ILE A 2 7.15 6.24 4.18
CA ILE A 2 6.59 6.39 2.83
C ILE A 2 5.14 6.84 2.96
N HIS A 3 4.79 8.03 2.46
CA HIS A 3 3.47 8.63 2.65
C HIS A 3 2.43 8.14 1.63
N GLY A 4 1.16 8.42 1.89
CA GLY A 4 0.03 8.15 0.99
C GLY A 4 -0.23 9.27 -0.03
N LEU A 5 -1.30 9.12 -0.81
CA LEU A 5 -1.77 10.15 -1.74
C LEU A 5 -2.10 11.46 -1.00
N PHE A 6 -1.93 12.58 -1.69
CA PHE A 6 -2.12 13.92 -1.14
C PHE A 6 -1.24 14.25 0.07
N GLY A 7 -0.05 13.64 0.11
CA GLY A 7 0.92 13.79 1.17
C GLY A 7 2.20 14.49 0.73
N SER A 8 3.07 14.70 1.70
CA SER A 8 4.49 15.00 1.52
C SER A 8 5.26 14.37 2.68
N ALA A 9 6.57 14.21 2.54
CA ALA A 9 7.48 13.82 3.61
C ALA A 9 7.30 14.68 4.85
N ALA A 10 7.19 16.01 4.66
CA ALA A 10 6.99 16.97 5.74
C ALA A 10 5.65 16.78 6.46
N LEU A 11 4.54 16.67 5.72
CA LEU A 11 3.22 16.46 6.32
C LEU A 11 3.13 15.10 7.01
N PHE A 12 3.71 14.06 6.42
CA PHE A 12 3.73 12.73 7.01
C PHE A 12 4.57 12.70 8.29
N ARG A 13 5.68 13.45 8.34
CA ARG A 13 6.45 13.67 9.57
C ARG A 13 5.63 14.36 10.65
N GLN A 14 4.81 15.34 10.32
CA GLN A 14 3.92 15.97 11.32
C GLN A 14 2.89 14.96 11.87
N LYS A 15 2.22 14.21 10.99
CA LYS A 15 1.16 13.26 11.38
C LYS A 15 1.67 12.01 12.12
N THR A 16 2.90 11.59 11.90
CA THR A 16 3.48 10.36 12.50
C THR A 16 4.31 10.61 13.76
N GLY A 17 4.08 11.74 14.44
CA GLY A 17 4.81 12.09 15.68
C GLY A 17 4.69 11.04 16.79
N ALA A 18 3.51 10.43 16.95
CA ALA A 18 3.30 9.37 17.93
C ALA A 18 4.10 8.10 17.59
N ILE A 19 4.20 7.73 16.31
CA ILE A 19 5.00 6.56 15.86
C ILE A 19 6.48 6.76 16.20
N ARG A 20 7.03 7.96 15.96
CA ARG A 20 8.42 8.27 16.35
C ARG A 20 8.67 8.18 17.86
N LYS A 21 7.64 8.48 18.66
CA LYS A 21 7.73 8.31 20.12
C LYS A 21 7.71 6.85 20.55
N LEU A 22 7.16 5.94 19.75
CA LEU A 22 7.14 4.50 20.05
C LEU A 22 8.53 3.88 19.98
N CYS A 23 9.41 4.33 19.07
CA CYS A 23 10.79 3.85 19.01
C CYS A 23 11.79 4.99 18.76
N ARG A 24 12.25 5.62 19.85
CA ARG A 24 13.22 6.73 19.78
C ARG A 24 14.63 6.32 19.36
N ARG A 25 14.92 5.00 19.33
CA ARG A 25 16.23 4.45 18.98
C ARG A 25 16.48 4.42 17.47
N LEU A 26 15.43 4.60 16.66
CA LEU A 26 15.54 4.61 15.20
C LEU A 26 15.77 6.02 14.65
N LEU A 27 16.53 6.08 13.56
CA LEU A 27 16.60 7.26 12.69
C LEU A 27 15.47 7.20 11.67
N TYR A 28 14.78 8.33 11.47
CA TYR A 28 13.59 8.39 10.62
C TYR A 28 13.82 9.22 9.37
N THR A 29 13.93 8.54 8.23
CA THR A 29 13.95 9.16 6.90
C THR A 29 12.53 9.20 6.32
N TYR A 30 12.11 10.39 5.88
CA TYR A 30 10.84 10.63 5.20
C TYR A 30 11.12 10.95 3.74
N VAL A 31 10.31 10.39 2.84
CA VAL A 31 10.56 10.40 1.40
C VAL A 31 9.34 10.99 0.72
N ASP A 32 9.56 12.00 -0.13
CA ASP A 32 8.53 12.54 -1.00
C ASP A 32 8.32 11.61 -2.19
N ALA A 33 7.07 11.41 -2.60
CA ALA A 33 6.76 10.67 -3.80
C ALA A 33 7.18 11.45 -5.07
N PRO A 34 7.47 10.79 -6.20
CA PRO A 34 8.13 11.43 -7.34
C PRO A 34 7.21 12.33 -8.17
N LEU A 35 5.89 12.17 -8.08
CA LEU A 35 4.94 12.94 -8.88
C LEU A 35 4.44 14.14 -8.10
N LEU A 36 4.60 15.34 -8.67
CA LEU A 36 3.87 16.51 -8.24
C LEU A 36 2.46 16.45 -8.85
N VAL A 37 1.45 16.69 -8.02
CA VAL A 37 0.04 16.72 -8.39
C VAL A 37 -0.48 18.14 -8.19
N ASP A 38 -1.10 18.70 -9.23
CA ASP A 38 -1.76 19.99 -9.12
C ASP A 38 -3.00 19.87 -8.23
N SER A 39 -2.99 20.60 -7.12
CA SER A 39 -4.09 20.64 -6.15
C SER A 39 -5.46 21.04 -6.73
N ASN A 40 -5.48 21.57 -7.96
CA ASN A 40 -6.68 22.02 -8.66
C ASN A 40 -7.28 20.96 -9.61
N ALA A 41 -6.55 19.90 -9.95
CA ALA A 41 -7.00 18.92 -10.97
C ALA A 41 -7.89 17.79 -10.42
N GLU A 42 -7.87 17.53 -9.10
CA GLU A 42 -8.62 16.40 -8.49
C GLU A 42 -9.62 16.83 -7.39
N LYS A 43 -9.83 18.14 -7.17
CA LYS A 43 -10.91 18.64 -6.32
C LYS A 43 -12.23 18.70 -7.08
N ASP A 44 -12.76 17.55 -7.45
CA ASP A 44 -14.19 17.46 -7.74
C ASP A 44 -14.93 17.46 -6.38
N ASN A 45 -15.60 18.58 -6.10
CA ASN A 45 -16.54 18.82 -5.00
C ASN A 45 -16.04 18.73 -3.54
N ARG A 46 -15.44 19.83 -3.04
CA ARG A 46 -15.82 20.47 -1.76
C ARG A 46 -15.06 21.80 -1.58
N VAL A 47 -15.80 22.89 -1.72
CA VAL A 47 -15.35 24.25 -1.39
C VAL A 47 -15.17 24.36 0.14
N LYS A 48 -13.93 24.56 0.57
CA LYS A 48 -13.62 25.42 1.73
C LYS A 48 -12.37 26.22 1.40
N THR A 49 -12.61 27.51 1.19
CA THR A 49 -11.64 28.60 1.18
C THR A 49 -10.98 28.69 2.56
N ASP A 50 -9.68 28.41 2.61
CA ASP A 50 -8.76 29.08 3.51
C ASP A 50 -7.43 29.26 2.78
N SER A 51 -6.93 30.49 2.82
CA SER A 51 -5.79 31.01 2.08
C SER A 51 -4.46 30.45 2.60
N VAL A 52 -4.19 29.19 2.33
CA VAL A 52 -2.87 28.58 2.47
C VAL A 52 -2.29 28.43 1.07
N THR A 53 -1.08 28.94 0.86
CA THR A 53 -0.28 28.67 -0.36
C THR A 53 -0.44 27.21 -0.75
N PRO A 54 -0.71 26.85 -2.03
CA PRO A 54 -0.94 25.47 -2.40
C PRO A 54 0.28 24.65 -2.01
N SER A 55 0.17 23.87 -0.93
CA SER A 55 1.24 23.00 -0.48
C SER A 55 1.44 21.97 -1.58
N ALA A 56 2.64 21.91 -2.16
CA ALA A 56 3.01 20.89 -3.14
C ALA A 56 2.51 19.51 -2.69
N ILE A 57 1.70 18.89 -3.55
CA ILE A 57 1.03 17.62 -3.28
C ILE A 57 1.77 16.54 -4.05
N TYR A 58 2.14 15.45 -3.38
CA TYR A 58 2.88 14.37 -4.01
C TYR A 58 2.06 13.08 -4.10
N ALA A 59 2.31 12.32 -5.16
CA ALA A 59 1.74 11.01 -5.41
C ALA A 59 2.79 10.02 -5.90
N TRP A 60 2.57 8.73 -5.61
CA TRP A 60 3.41 7.67 -6.14
C TRP A 60 2.96 7.21 -7.53
N PHE A 61 1.67 7.33 -7.80
CA PHE A 61 1.05 7.07 -9.10
C PHE A 61 -0.20 7.96 -9.23
N ARG A 62 -0.70 8.18 -10.45
CA ARG A 62 -1.99 8.84 -10.65
C ARG A 62 -3.06 7.79 -10.87
N HIS A 63 -4.30 8.13 -10.60
CA HIS A 63 -5.41 7.21 -10.85
C HIS A 63 -6.65 7.96 -11.31
N THR A 64 -7.38 7.36 -12.24
CA THR A 64 -8.66 7.88 -12.74
C THR A 64 -9.68 6.76 -12.74
N SER A 65 -10.95 7.09 -12.51
CA SER A 65 -12.02 6.09 -12.70
C SER A 65 -12.03 5.66 -14.16
N ALA A 66 -12.14 4.36 -14.43
CA ALA A 66 -12.38 3.88 -15.79
C ALA A 66 -13.87 3.97 -16.09
N ASP A 67 -14.23 4.28 -17.34
CA ASP A 67 -15.61 4.16 -17.78
C ASP A 67 -16.07 2.71 -17.64
N LEU A 68 -17.16 2.49 -16.90
CA LEU A 68 -17.81 1.18 -16.86
C LEU A 68 -18.48 0.93 -18.22
N PRO A 69 -18.39 -0.27 -18.80
CA PRO A 69 -19.28 -0.63 -19.91
C PRO A 69 -20.74 -0.43 -19.47
N VAL A 70 -21.58 0.08 -20.37
CA VAL A 70 -22.96 0.54 -20.07
C VAL A 70 -23.82 -0.53 -19.37
N SER A 71 -23.51 -1.81 -19.54
CA SER A 71 -24.18 -2.94 -18.88
C SER A 71 -23.79 -3.15 -17.40
N ALA A 72 -22.77 -2.47 -16.88
CA ALA A 72 -22.20 -2.62 -15.53
C ALA A 72 -22.52 -1.44 -14.59
N GLN A 73 -23.43 -0.54 -14.96
CA GLN A 73 -23.71 0.71 -14.23
C GLN A 73 -24.35 0.53 -12.84
N LEU A 74 -24.79 -0.67 -12.45
CA LEU A 74 -25.19 -0.96 -11.07
C LEU A 74 -23.99 -1.47 -10.29
N SER A 75 -23.43 -0.62 -9.41
CA SER A 75 -22.37 -1.06 -8.49
C SER A 75 -22.94 -2.16 -7.56
N LEU A 76 -22.54 -3.40 -7.79
CA LEU A 76 -23.03 -4.55 -7.03
C LEU A 76 -22.54 -4.53 -5.57
N CYS A 77 -21.34 -3.97 -5.33
CA CYS A 77 -20.79 -3.80 -3.98
C CYS A 77 -20.38 -2.35 -3.72
N SER A 78 -20.14 -2.02 -2.44
CA SER A 78 -19.77 -0.68 -1.98
C SER A 78 -18.25 -0.40 -1.99
N SER A 79 -17.43 -1.40 -2.33
CA SER A 79 -15.97 -1.27 -2.30
C SER A 79 -15.43 -0.31 -3.36
N THR A 80 -14.62 0.66 -2.94
CA THR A 80 -13.81 1.54 -3.80
C THR A 80 -12.61 0.85 -4.46
N ALA A 81 -12.33 -0.41 -4.12
CA ALA A 81 -11.23 -1.20 -4.68
C ALA A 81 -11.71 -2.41 -5.48
N CYS A 82 -13.03 -2.54 -5.71
CA CYS A 82 -13.56 -3.62 -6.54
C CYS A 82 -13.29 -3.33 -8.01
N TRP A 83 -12.45 -4.15 -8.66
CA TRP A 83 -12.11 -3.92 -10.08
C TRP A 83 -13.27 -4.20 -11.04
N THR A 84 -14.32 -4.90 -10.60
CA THR A 84 -15.53 -5.14 -11.40
C THR A 84 -16.51 -3.97 -11.30
N CYS A 85 -16.76 -3.48 -10.08
CA CYS A 85 -17.78 -2.44 -9.84
C CYS A 85 -17.25 -1.02 -9.95
N ARG A 86 -15.94 -0.82 -9.75
CA ARG A 86 -15.25 0.47 -9.77
C ARG A 86 -13.84 0.30 -10.35
N PRO A 87 -13.73 -0.02 -11.64
CA PRO A 87 -12.43 -0.13 -12.29
C PRO A 87 -11.66 1.20 -12.20
N ILE A 88 -10.37 1.11 -11.91
CA ILE A 88 -9.48 2.27 -11.77
C ILE A 88 -8.32 2.12 -12.74
N ILE A 89 -8.12 3.12 -13.58
CA ILE A 89 -6.94 3.22 -14.44
C ILE A 89 -5.82 3.84 -13.62
N ILE A 90 -4.65 3.21 -13.62
CA ILE A 90 -3.46 3.71 -12.93
C ILE A 90 -2.48 4.23 -13.97
N HIS A 91 -1.98 5.44 -13.75
CA HIS A 91 -0.97 6.08 -14.59
C HIS A 91 0.33 6.23 -13.80
N ASP A 92 1.46 6.24 -14.51
CA ASP A 92 2.80 6.50 -13.95
C ASP A 92 3.25 5.52 -12.84
N PHE A 93 2.62 4.35 -12.73
CA PHE A 93 2.92 3.38 -11.67
C PHE A 93 4.38 2.90 -11.71
N GLU A 94 4.90 2.65 -12.90
CA GLU A 94 6.28 2.21 -13.09
C GLU A 94 7.28 3.24 -12.58
N LEU A 95 7.04 4.53 -12.82
CA LEU A 95 7.87 5.62 -12.31
C LEU A 95 7.88 5.61 -10.76
N GLY A 96 6.70 5.47 -10.14
CA GLY A 96 6.57 5.34 -8.69
C GLY A 96 7.32 4.14 -8.12
N LEU A 97 7.18 2.98 -8.77
CA LEU A 97 7.81 1.73 -8.35
C LEU A 97 9.34 1.78 -8.49
N ILE A 98 9.86 2.30 -9.60
CA ILE A 98 11.29 2.49 -9.82
C ILE A 98 11.86 3.45 -8.78
N TYR A 99 11.19 4.58 -8.54
CA TYR A 99 11.62 5.55 -7.55
C TYR A 99 11.64 4.95 -6.13
N PHE A 100 10.59 4.21 -5.74
CA PHE A 100 10.55 3.50 -4.46
C PHE A 100 11.75 2.55 -4.31
N ARG A 101 12.01 1.70 -5.32
CA ARG A 101 13.12 0.74 -5.33
C ARG A 101 14.49 1.44 -5.22
N LYS A 102 14.67 2.55 -5.95
CA LYS A 102 15.88 3.37 -5.86
C LYS A 102 16.10 3.88 -4.43
N VAL A 103 15.06 4.43 -3.81
CA VAL A 103 15.15 4.94 -2.43
C VAL A 103 15.46 3.81 -1.43
N MET A 104 14.92 2.60 -1.61
CA MET A 104 15.23 1.47 -0.73
C MET A 104 16.72 1.10 -0.79
N VAL A 105 17.31 1.10 -1.99
CA VAL A 105 18.75 0.84 -2.17
C VAL A 105 19.60 1.96 -1.58
N GLU A 106 19.25 3.23 -1.85
CA GLU A 106 20.02 4.39 -1.39
C GLU A 106 19.97 4.59 0.12
N THR A 107 18.83 4.31 0.74
CA THR A 107 18.63 4.51 2.19
C THR A 107 18.88 3.26 3.03
N ASN A 108 18.87 2.08 2.41
CA ASN A 108 19.07 0.77 3.03
C ASN A 108 18.40 0.63 4.42
N PRO A 109 17.06 0.80 4.51
CA PRO A 109 16.40 0.89 5.80
C PRO A 109 16.22 -0.48 6.45
N ALA A 110 16.48 -0.58 7.76
CA ALA A 110 16.13 -1.80 8.52
C ALA A 110 14.61 -2.00 8.68
N CYS A 111 13.84 -0.91 8.67
CA CYS A 111 12.38 -0.93 8.79
C CYS A 111 11.72 0.09 7.86
N ILE A 112 10.64 -0.32 7.20
CA ILE A 112 9.87 0.52 6.30
C ILE A 112 8.45 0.68 6.87
N VAL A 113 7.96 1.91 6.96
CA VAL A 113 6.56 2.20 7.29
C VAL A 113 5.94 2.96 6.13
N CYS A 114 4.87 2.39 5.57
CA CYS A 114 4.15 2.91 4.43
C CYS A 114 2.68 3.15 4.76
N PHE A 115 2.07 4.13 4.12
CA PHE A 115 0.64 4.45 4.28
C PHE A 115 -0.07 4.57 2.94
N SER A 116 -1.30 4.05 2.83
CA SER A 116 -2.21 4.28 1.70
C SER A 116 -1.53 3.97 0.36
N GLN A 117 -1.48 4.92 -0.55
CA GLN A 117 -0.81 4.78 -1.84
C GLN A 117 0.65 4.31 -1.75
N GLY A 118 1.42 4.81 -0.78
CA GLY A 118 2.79 4.37 -0.55
C GLY A 118 2.86 2.92 -0.05
N ALA A 119 1.84 2.47 0.70
CA ALA A 119 1.71 1.07 1.10
C ALA A 119 1.35 0.18 -0.09
N THR A 120 0.55 0.65 -1.05
CA THR A 120 0.28 -0.08 -2.30
C THR A 120 1.55 -0.28 -3.13
N ILE A 121 2.37 0.76 -3.32
CA ILE A 121 3.64 0.64 -4.05
C ILE A 121 4.60 -0.34 -3.36
N ALA A 122 4.75 -0.22 -2.03
CA ALA A 122 5.59 -1.12 -1.27
C ALA A 122 5.07 -2.57 -1.33
N LEU A 123 3.75 -2.78 -1.25
CA LEU A 123 3.13 -4.09 -1.43
C LEU A 123 3.49 -4.68 -2.78
N THR A 124 3.30 -3.93 -3.87
CA THR A 124 3.63 -4.41 -5.22
C THR A 124 5.11 -4.74 -5.37
N ALA A 125 6.00 -3.91 -4.82
CA ALA A 125 7.45 -4.19 -4.82
C ALA A 125 7.78 -5.51 -4.08
N ILE A 126 7.19 -5.73 -2.89
CA ILE A 126 7.35 -6.96 -2.12
C ILE A 126 6.88 -8.17 -2.94
N LEU A 127 5.66 -8.11 -3.49
CA LEU A 127 5.08 -9.24 -4.22
C LEU A 127 5.89 -9.58 -5.47
N LEU A 128 6.40 -8.58 -6.19
CA LEU A 128 7.30 -8.82 -7.33
C LEU A 128 8.60 -9.50 -6.91
N ASP A 129 9.28 -9.01 -5.87
CA ASP A 129 10.53 -9.60 -5.38
C ASP A 129 10.31 -11.05 -4.88
N LEU A 130 9.16 -11.32 -4.25
CA LEU A 130 8.77 -12.67 -3.83
C LEU A 130 8.47 -13.59 -5.02
N LEU A 131 7.66 -13.13 -5.98
CA LEU A 131 7.34 -13.88 -7.19
C LEU A 131 8.59 -14.22 -8.00
N ASP A 132 9.49 -13.26 -8.17
CA ASP A 132 10.72 -13.47 -8.93
C ASP A 132 11.67 -14.45 -8.23
N THR A 133 11.70 -14.42 -6.89
CA THR A 133 12.41 -15.42 -6.08
C THR A 133 11.76 -16.80 -6.21
N TRP A 134 10.43 -16.87 -6.14
CA TRP A 134 9.66 -18.11 -6.23
C TRP A 134 9.81 -18.79 -7.60
N GLU A 135 9.75 -18.00 -8.67
CA GLU A 135 9.92 -18.46 -10.05
C GLU A 135 11.39 -18.68 -10.44
N LYS A 136 12.33 -18.56 -9.49
CA LYS A 136 13.78 -18.75 -9.68
C LYS A 136 14.36 -17.90 -10.82
N ARG A 137 13.89 -16.66 -10.99
CA ARG A 137 14.45 -15.74 -11.98
C ARG A 137 15.84 -15.28 -11.53
N GLY A 138 16.87 -15.92 -12.06
CA GLY A 138 18.25 -15.88 -11.55
C GLY A 138 19.03 -14.56 -11.61
N ASN A 139 18.45 -13.48 -12.14
CA ASN A 139 19.14 -12.19 -12.35
C ASN A 139 18.38 -10.98 -11.78
N VAL A 140 17.45 -11.17 -10.84
CA VAL A 140 16.65 -10.05 -10.32
C VAL A 140 17.38 -9.37 -9.17
N VAL A 141 17.61 -8.06 -9.32
CA VAL A 141 18.15 -7.19 -8.26
C VAL A 141 17.17 -7.18 -7.10
N ARG A 142 17.65 -7.51 -5.89
CA ARG A 142 16.84 -7.52 -4.67
C ARG A 142 16.97 -6.18 -3.95
N TYR A 143 15.94 -5.35 -4.08
CA TYR A 143 15.94 -3.97 -3.54
C TYR A 143 15.61 -3.91 -2.06
N LEU A 144 15.06 -4.99 -1.49
CA LEU A 144 14.72 -5.11 -0.07
C LEU A 144 15.79 -5.86 0.75
N THR A 145 16.99 -6.01 0.19
CA THR A 145 18.12 -6.65 0.90
C THR A 145 18.46 -5.84 2.15
N GLY A 146 18.52 -6.49 3.31
CA GLY A 146 18.83 -5.84 4.60
C GLY A 146 17.61 -5.26 5.35
N VAL A 147 16.45 -5.18 4.70
CA VAL A 147 15.19 -4.83 5.38
C VAL A 147 14.79 -5.97 6.31
N LYS A 148 14.46 -5.66 7.56
CA LYS A 148 14.02 -6.65 8.57
C LYS A 148 12.50 -6.66 8.73
N SER A 149 11.85 -5.51 8.61
CA SER A 149 10.39 -5.38 8.78
C SER A 149 9.78 -4.31 7.86
N ILE A 150 8.61 -4.64 7.30
CA ILE A 150 7.83 -3.75 6.45
C ILE A 150 6.41 -3.64 6.99
N ILE A 151 5.98 -2.41 7.25
CA ILE A 151 4.66 -2.08 7.78
C ILE A 151 3.86 -1.40 6.67
N LEU A 152 2.79 -2.07 6.24
CA LEU A 152 1.85 -1.63 5.22
C LEU A 152 0.55 -1.19 5.90
N ALA A 153 0.36 0.13 6.09
CA ALA A 153 -0.85 0.64 6.69
C ALA A 153 -1.86 1.12 5.62
N SER A 154 -3.08 0.57 5.68
CA SER A 154 -4.19 0.86 4.76
C SER A 154 -3.78 0.82 3.27
N PRO A 155 -3.09 -0.22 2.76
CA PRO A 155 -2.81 -0.30 1.33
C PRO A 155 -4.12 -0.39 0.54
N TRP A 156 -4.19 0.32 -0.60
CA TRP A 156 -5.25 0.06 -1.58
C TRP A 156 -4.94 -1.24 -2.31
N VAL A 157 -5.86 -2.20 -2.23
CA VAL A 157 -5.73 -3.55 -2.81
C VAL A 157 -6.95 -3.81 -3.71
N PRO A 158 -6.77 -3.77 -5.04
CA PRO A 158 -7.78 -4.22 -5.99
C PRO A 158 -8.22 -5.65 -5.73
N HIS A 159 -9.52 -5.91 -5.84
CA HIS A 159 -10.06 -7.24 -5.59
C HIS A 159 -11.29 -7.54 -6.48
N PRO A 160 -11.63 -8.83 -6.69
CA PRO A 160 -12.84 -9.21 -7.42
C PRO A 160 -14.10 -8.81 -6.68
N CYS A 161 -15.23 -8.78 -7.38
CA CYS A 161 -16.50 -8.49 -6.74
C CYS A 161 -16.87 -9.61 -5.77
N GLN A 162 -17.23 -9.27 -4.53
CA GLN A 162 -17.70 -10.28 -3.56
C GLN A 162 -19.12 -10.79 -3.86
N LEU A 163 -19.83 -10.13 -4.78
CA LEU A 163 -21.25 -10.35 -5.06
C LEU A 163 -21.51 -10.78 -6.52
N ASN A 164 -20.48 -10.97 -7.32
CA ASN A 164 -20.58 -11.44 -8.71
C ASN A 164 -19.46 -12.45 -8.98
N SER A 165 -19.74 -13.48 -9.78
CA SER A 165 -18.79 -14.51 -10.19
C SER A 165 -18.10 -14.22 -11.54
N CYS A 166 -18.51 -13.16 -12.24
CA CYS A 166 -17.84 -12.71 -13.46
C CYS A 166 -16.62 -11.85 -13.09
N ASP A 167 -15.50 -12.55 -12.84
CA ASP A 167 -14.29 -12.08 -12.17
C ASP A 167 -13.12 -11.83 -13.13
N GLU A 168 -13.37 -11.35 -14.34
CA GLU A 168 -12.24 -10.97 -15.18
C GLU A 168 -11.52 -9.76 -14.55
N PRO A 169 -10.23 -9.91 -14.20
CA PRO A 169 -9.48 -8.81 -13.63
C PRO A 169 -9.37 -7.68 -14.64
N GLN A 170 -9.35 -6.44 -14.14
CA GLN A 170 -9.14 -5.28 -14.98
C GLN A 170 -7.76 -5.39 -15.67
N GLN A 171 -7.77 -5.62 -16.97
CA GLN A 171 -6.55 -5.73 -17.78
C GLN A 171 -5.77 -4.41 -17.78
N GLY A 172 -4.44 -4.51 -17.67
CA GLY A 172 -3.54 -3.37 -17.76
C GLY A 172 -3.45 -2.52 -16.49
N ASN A 173 -4.10 -2.90 -15.39
CA ASN A 173 -3.85 -2.30 -14.09
C ASN A 173 -2.64 -3.01 -13.43
N PRO A 174 -1.50 -2.32 -13.24
CA PRO A 174 -0.26 -2.96 -12.79
C PRO A 174 -0.34 -3.53 -11.37
N VAL A 175 -1.22 -3.00 -10.52
CA VAL A 175 -1.43 -3.55 -9.17
C VAL A 175 -2.26 -4.83 -9.26
N THR A 176 -3.37 -4.79 -10.02
CA THR A 176 -4.22 -5.96 -10.28
C THR A 176 -3.42 -7.09 -10.92
N ASP A 177 -2.58 -6.80 -11.92
CA ASP A 177 -1.79 -7.80 -12.63
C ASP A 177 -0.86 -8.58 -11.68
N VAL A 178 -0.19 -7.88 -10.75
CA VAL A 178 0.67 -8.52 -9.74
C VAL A 178 -0.15 -9.34 -8.76
N LEU A 179 -1.28 -8.83 -8.25
CA LEU A 179 -2.14 -9.57 -7.34
C LEU A 179 -2.72 -10.83 -7.97
N VAL A 180 -3.11 -10.78 -9.25
CA VAL A 180 -3.58 -11.93 -10.01
C VAL A 180 -2.46 -12.95 -10.25
N ARG A 181 -1.24 -12.50 -10.55
CA ARG A 181 -0.08 -13.40 -10.67
C ARG A 181 0.22 -14.11 -9.35
N VAL A 182 0.12 -13.42 -8.21
CA VAL A 182 0.23 -14.04 -6.88
C VAL A 182 -0.89 -15.06 -6.67
N ALA A 183 -2.15 -14.68 -6.89
CA ALA A 183 -3.32 -15.54 -6.70
C ALA A 183 -3.26 -16.84 -7.53
N ARG A 184 -2.66 -16.78 -8.71
CA ARG A 184 -2.47 -17.93 -9.62
C ARG A 184 -1.19 -18.73 -9.33
N SER A 185 -0.32 -18.23 -8.47
CA SER A 185 0.92 -18.92 -8.11
C SER A 185 0.71 -19.87 -6.93
N GLU A 186 1.52 -20.94 -6.86
CA GLU A 186 1.51 -21.85 -5.71
C GLU A 186 1.90 -21.16 -4.39
N MET A 187 2.55 -19.99 -4.46
CA MET A 187 2.91 -19.19 -3.29
C MET A 187 1.68 -18.80 -2.46
N ALA A 188 0.54 -18.54 -3.11
CA ALA A 188 -0.70 -18.14 -2.42
C ALA A 188 -1.24 -19.19 -1.45
N HIS A 189 -0.86 -20.46 -1.64
CA HIS A 189 -1.31 -21.58 -0.79
C HIS A 189 -0.34 -21.93 0.34
N LYS A 190 0.77 -21.19 0.49
CA LYS A 190 1.83 -21.48 1.47
C LYS A 190 1.73 -20.57 2.70
N ALA A 191 0.91 -20.95 3.67
CA ALA A 191 0.74 -20.19 4.92
C ALA A 191 2.03 -20.07 5.75
N ASP A 192 2.98 -21.00 5.59
CA ASP A 192 4.24 -21.11 6.32
C ASP A 192 5.46 -20.60 5.54
N LEU A 193 5.23 -19.82 4.48
CA LEU A 193 6.30 -19.26 3.65
C LEU A 193 7.26 -18.41 4.50
N GLN A 194 8.52 -18.84 4.58
CA GLN A 194 9.57 -18.10 5.27
C GLN A 194 10.03 -16.93 4.41
N LEU A 195 9.67 -15.73 4.84
CA LEU A 195 10.08 -14.50 4.19
C LEU A 195 11.44 -14.04 4.73
N PRO A 196 12.29 -13.39 3.91
CA PRO A 196 13.55 -12.80 4.38
C PRO A 196 13.34 -11.57 5.28
N PHE A 197 12.10 -11.07 5.39
CA PHE A 197 11.67 -9.95 6.21
C PHE A 197 10.25 -10.15 6.72
N ARG A 198 9.89 -9.46 7.80
CA ARG A 198 8.51 -9.46 8.32
C ARG A 198 7.64 -8.48 7.53
N VAL A 199 6.39 -8.86 7.30
CA VAL A 199 5.38 -7.96 6.71
C VAL A 199 4.19 -7.86 7.66
N LEU A 200 3.91 -6.65 8.13
CA LEU A 200 2.76 -6.32 8.95
C LEU A 200 1.79 -5.43 8.15
N VAL A 201 0.58 -5.92 7.94
CA VAL A 201 -0.52 -5.16 7.34
C VAL A 201 -1.42 -4.62 8.44
N ILE A 202 -1.56 -3.29 8.52
CA ILE A 202 -2.47 -2.61 9.45
C ILE A 202 -3.64 -2.04 8.66
N TYR A 203 -4.87 -2.23 9.10
CA TYR A 203 -6.04 -1.69 8.40
C TYR A 203 -7.20 -1.35 9.34
N GLY A 204 -8.01 -0.39 8.91
CA GLY A 204 -9.22 0.03 9.61
C GLY A 204 -10.45 -0.68 9.10
N SER A 205 -11.26 -1.25 10.00
CA SER A 205 -12.55 -1.86 9.67
C SER A 205 -13.57 -0.89 9.08
N MET A 206 -13.41 0.41 9.38
CA MET A 206 -14.28 1.50 8.90
C MET A 206 -13.61 2.32 7.80
N ASP A 207 -12.53 1.82 7.19
CA ASP A 207 -11.80 2.52 6.13
C ASP A 207 -12.62 2.54 4.83
N SER A 208 -13.17 3.70 4.47
CA SER A 208 -13.93 3.88 3.23
C SER A 208 -13.06 4.25 2.03
N VAL A 209 -11.76 4.51 2.24
CA VAL A 209 -10.81 4.90 1.18
C VAL A 209 -10.15 3.64 0.62
N THR A 210 -9.61 2.81 1.51
CA THR A 210 -9.00 1.51 1.19
C THR A 210 -9.76 0.42 1.95
N PRO A 211 -10.82 -0.14 1.36
CA PRO A 211 -11.82 -0.91 2.09
C PRO A 211 -11.27 -2.25 2.59
N PRO A 212 -11.76 -2.74 3.76
CA PRO A 212 -11.35 -4.02 4.33
C PRO A 212 -11.50 -5.21 3.39
N SER A 213 -12.43 -5.17 2.42
CA SER A 213 -12.62 -6.20 1.41
C SER A 213 -11.36 -6.45 0.58
N GLY A 214 -10.58 -5.41 0.27
CA GLY A 214 -9.28 -5.56 -0.39
C GLY A 214 -8.24 -6.26 0.49
N ILE A 215 -8.25 -5.96 1.80
CA ILE A 215 -7.36 -6.63 2.76
C ILE A 215 -7.75 -8.09 2.98
N ALA A 216 -9.05 -8.40 2.98
CA ALA A 216 -9.55 -9.77 3.03
C ALA A 216 -9.09 -10.57 1.79
N TYR A 217 -9.15 -9.96 0.61
CA TYR A 217 -8.60 -10.57 -0.61
C TYR A 217 -7.08 -10.77 -0.50
N LEU A 218 -6.33 -9.75 -0.06
CA LEU A 218 -4.88 -9.89 0.16
C LEU A 218 -4.55 -11.03 1.13
N ARG A 219 -5.28 -11.16 2.23
CA ARG A 219 -5.10 -12.25 3.20
C ARG A 219 -5.34 -13.62 2.59
N SER A 220 -6.28 -13.74 1.66
CA SER A 220 -6.54 -15.02 0.98
C SER A 220 -5.40 -15.47 0.07
N ILE A 221 -4.62 -14.52 -0.49
CA ILE A 221 -3.51 -14.80 -1.42
C ILE A 221 -2.12 -14.63 -0.80
N CYS A 222 -2.03 -14.01 0.39
CA CYS A 222 -0.80 -13.82 1.15
C CYS A 222 -1.03 -14.17 2.64
N PRO A 223 -1.45 -15.41 2.96
CA PRO A 223 -1.78 -15.81 4.33
C PRO A 223 -0.59 -15.76 5.30
N PHE A 224 0.63 -15.71 4.76
CA PHE A 224 1.90 -15.63 5.48
C PHE A 224 2.26 -14.22 5.96
N PHE A 225 1.48 -13.18 5.62
CA PHE A 225 1.64 -11.86 6.24
C PHE A 225 0.93 -11.78 7.60
N ARG A 226 1.43 -10.93 8.50
CA ARG A 226 0.73 -10.59 9.75
C ARG A 226 -0.29 -9.49 9.47
N TYR A 227 -1.52 -9.65 9.97
CA TYR A 227 -2.58 -8.66 9.81
C TYR A 227 -3.07 -8.14 11.17
N VAL A 228 -3.25 -6.83 11.29
CA VAL A 228 -3.80 -6.20 12.49
C VAL A 228 -4.90 -5.21 12.10
N GLU A 229 -6.09 -5.45 12.63
CA GLU A 229 -7.26 -4.62 12.44
C GLU A 229 -7.42 -3.58 13.55
N HIS A 230 -8.05 -2.46 13.24
CA HIS A 230 -8.50 -1.46 14.22
C HIS A 230 -9.89 -0.90 13.88
N PRO A 231 -10.62 -0.32 14.84
CA PRO A 231 -12.00 0.16 14.63
C PRO A 231 -12.11 1.48 13.84
N ASN A 232 -10.99 2.20 13.65
CA ASN A 232 -11.00 3.51 12.98
C ASN A 232 -11.03 3.40 11.44
N GLY A 233 -11.21 4.53 10.75
CA GLY A 233 -11.11 4.67 9.30
C GLY A 233 -9.66 4.79 8.79
N HIS A 234 -9.45 5.57 7.72
CA HIS A 234 -8.18 5.66 6.99
C HIS A 234 -7.05 6.41 7.74
N LEU A 235 -6.34 5.73 8.64
CA LEU A 235 -5.22 6.28 9.42
C LEU A 235 -4.30 5.19 9.97
N ILE A 236 -3.13 5.58 10.51
CA ILE A 236 -2.27 4.70 11.32
C ILE A 236 -2.52 5.01 12.80
N PRO A 237 -3.26 4.18 13.54
CA PRO A 237 -3.51 4.46 14.94
C PRO A 237 -2.27 4.10 15.78
N THR A 238 -2.18 4.71 16.95
CA THR A 238 -1.14 4.39 17.95
C THR A 238 -1.76 3.90 19.26
N THR A 239 -2.99 3.38 19.17
CA THR A 239 -3.71 2.68 20.23
C THR A 239 -3.54 1.17 20.09
N GLU A 240 -3.91 0.40 21.11
CA GLU A 240 -3.98 -1.06 20.96
C GLU A 240 -5.05 -1.47 19.94
N PRO A 241 -4.87 -2.61 19.24
CA PRO A 241 -3.70 -3.52 19.28
C PRO A 241 -2.51 -3.07 18.42
N VAL A 242 -2.69 -2.02 17.61
CA VAL A 242 -1.70 -1.57 16.61
C VAL A 242 -0.41 -1.10 17.25
N ARG A 243 -0.49 -0.43 18.41
CA ARG A 243 0.69 0.05 19.14
C ARG A 243 1.64 -1.09 19.51
N THR A 244 1.12 -2.20 20.03
CA THR A 244 1.94 -3.37 20.35
C THR A 244 2.57 -3.95 19.09
N ALA A 245 1.79 -4.17 18.03
CA ALA A 245 2.31 -4.69 16.78
C ALA A 245 3.43 -3.81 16.20
N LEU A 246 3.28 -2.48 16.21
CA LEU A 246 4.32 -1.55 15.76
C LEU A 246 5.60 -1.64 16.60
N ARG A 247 5.48 -1.80 17.92
CA ARG A 247 6.65 -1.97 18.80
C ARG A 247 7.40 -3.26 18.47
N ASP A 248 6.69 -4.38 18.32
CA ASP A 248 7.29 -5.66 17.96
C ASP A 248 8.12 -5.54 16.68
N GLU A 249 7.57 -4.88 15.65
CA GLU A 249 8.26 -4.67 14.38
C GLU A 249 9.49 -3.76 14.51
N PHE A 250 9.40 -2.67 15.29
CA PHE A 250 10.54 -1.79 15.52
C PHE A 250 11.64 -2.45 16.34
N GLU A 251 11.30 -3.22 17.37
CA GLU A 251 12.26 -3.97 18.18
C GLU A 251 12.99 -5.03 17.33
N SER A 252 12.24 -5.77 16.51
CA SER A 252 12.81 -6.73 15.55
C SER A 252 13.78 -6.06 14.58
N ALA A 253 13.52 -4.83 14.14
CA ALA A 253 14.41 -4.10 13.25
C ALA A 253 15.69 -3.59 13.95
N THR A 254 15.66 -3.41 15.28
CA THR A 254 16.82 -2.94 16.06
C THR A 254 17.70 -4.05 16.63
N THR A 255 17.21 -5.29 16.62
CA THR A 255 17.97 -6.45 17.14
C THR A 255 19.02 -6.81 16.09
N LEU A 256 20.31 -6.75 16.46
CA LEU A 256 21.44 -7.01 15.55
C LEU A 256 21.37 -8.41 14.96
#